data_AF-A0AAU3RQP4-F1
#
_entry.id   AF-A0AAU3RQP4-F1
#
_cell.length_a   1.000
_cell.length_b   1.000
_cell.length_c   1.000
_cell.angle_alpha   90.00
_cell.angle_beta   90.00
_cell.angle_gamma   90.00
#
_symmetry.space_group_name_H-M   'P 1'
#
loop_
_entity.id
_entity.type
_entity.pdbx_description
1 polymer ?
#
loop_
_entity_poly.entity_id
_entity_poly.type
_entity_poly.pdbx_seq_one_letter_code
_entity_poly.pdbx_strand_id
1 'polypeptide(L)'
;MLGDDAELTAAVLAAQDGDENAFRAVYRAVHPRLLGYVRTLVGDGDAEDVTSEAWLQIARDLDSFTGDADRFRGWAARIARNRALDHIRMRGRRPAIGGDDTELTSWAAECDTAGAAMESLSTGRTMALIAQLPQDQAEAVVLRVVVGLDAKSAAETLGKRPGAVRTAAHRGLKKLAELLGPEGGFEPDPDTGSDPAPTVGHNARGQAWGGGGGRDLDAVPAQRGRSGGFVEQTGVTDSRWRTQKDM
;
A
#
# COMPACT_ATOMS: atom_id res chain seq x y z
N MET A 1 1.79 12.28 6.31
CA MET A 1 1.08 10.99 6.36
C MET A 1 -0.06 10.97 7.37
N LEU A 2 0.16 10.93 8.69
CA LEU A 2 -0.97 10.91 9.67
C LEU A 2 -1.95 12.08 9.52
N GLY A 3 -1.48 13.28 9.14
CA GLY A 3 -2.33 14.43 8.80
C GLY A 3 -3.13 14.20 7.52
N ASP A 4 -2.45 13.86 6.43
CA ASP A 4 -3.05 13.61 5.12
C ASP A 4 -4.13 12.50 5.13
N ASP A 5 -3.96 11.47 5.97
CA ASP A 5 -4.94 10.38 6.10
C ASP A 5 -6.19 10.82 6.89
N ALA A 6 -6.02 11.65 7.92
CA ALA A 6 -7.15 12.23 8.64
C ALA A 6 -7.93 13.21 7.75
N GLU A 7 -7.23 14.03 6.97
CA GLU A 7 -7.82 14.95 5.99
C GLU A 7 -8.58 14.20 4.90
N LEU A 8 -7.99 13.13 4.34
CA LEU A 8 -8.67 12.31 3.35
C LEU A 8 -9.91 11.63 3.94
N THR A 9 -9.83 11.12 5.17
CA THR A 9 -10.97 10.50 5.85
C THR A 9 -12.11 11.51 6.02
N ALA A 10 -11.81 12.72 6.49
CA ALA A 10 -12.80 13.79 6.62
C ALA A 10 -13.40 14.21 5.27
N ALA A 11 -12.57 14.32 4.23
CA ALA A 11 -13.04 14.65 2.89
C ALA A 11 -13.95 13.56 2.29
N VAL A 12 -13.67 12.28 2.55
CA VAL A 12 -14.56 11.18 2.13
C VAL A 12 -15.91 11.28 2.82
N LEU A 13 -15.93 11.51 4.15
CA LEU A 13 -17.19 11.65 4.90
C LEU A 13 -18.02 12.83 4.39
N ALA A 14 -17.42 14.00 4.19
CA ALA A 14 -18.13 15.16 3.65
C ALA A 14 -18.62 14.93 2.20
N ALA A 15 -17.84 14.21 1.38
CA ALA A 15 -18.25 13.85 0.02
C ALA A 15 -19.44 12.88 0.01
N GLN A 16 -19.56 11.99 1.00
CA GLN A 16 -20.73 11.13 1.18
C GLN A 16 -22.00 11.92 1.47
N ASP A 17 -21.88 13.06 2.17
CA ASP A 17 -22.97 13.99 2.45
C ASP A 17 -23.28 14.93 1.26
N GLY A 18 -22.60 14.74 0.11
CA GLY A 18 -22.84 15.49 -1.12
C GLY A 18 -21.98 16.76 -1.29
N ASP A 19 -20.95 16.96 -0.47
CA ASP A 19 -20.01 18.07 -0.66
C ASP A 19 -19.10 17.83 -1.89
N GLU A 20 -19.37 18.57 -2.96
CA GLU A 20 -18.61 18.49 -4.22
C GLU A 20 -17.14 18.94 -4.07
N ASN A 21 -16.86 19.90 -3.18
CA ASN A 21 -15.48 20.35 -2.94
C ASN A 21 -14.70 19.27 -2.19
N ALA A 22 -15.35 18.59 -1.24
CA ALA A 22 -14.76 17.46 -0.55
C ALA A 22 -14.49 16.31 -1.53
N PHE A 23 -15.43 15.99 -2.42
CA PHE A 23 -15.19 14.98 -3.47
C PHE A 23 -14.01 15.35 -4.38
N ARG A 24 -13.88 16.63 -4.75
CA ARG A 24 -12.73 17.13 -5.53
C ARG A 24 -11.41 16.97 -4.76
N ALA A 25 -11.41 17.19 -3.44
CA ALA A 25 -10.24 16.95 -2.60
C ALA A 25 -9.86 15.46 -2.58
N VAL A 26 -10.83 14.57 -2.40
CA VAL A 26 -10.63 13.10 -2.49
C VAL A 26 -10.05 12.72 -3.85
N TYR A 27 -10.62 13.24 -4.95
CA TYR A 27 -10.14 12.98 -6.30
C TYR A 27 -8.68 13.39 -6.46
N ARG A 28 -8.32 14.63 -6.09
CA ARG A 28 -6.95 15.14 -6.21
C ARG A 28 -5.94 14.33 -5.39
N ALA A 29 -6.33 13.90 -4.19
CA ALA A 29 -5.47 13.12 -3.30
C ALA A 29 -5.21 11.69 -3.80
N VAL A 30 -6.18 11.07 -4.49
CA VAL A 30 -6.14 9.64 -4.83
C VAL A 30 -5.86 9.38 -6.31
N HIS A 31 -6.32 10.25 -7.21
CA HIS A 31 -6.27 10.04 -8.65
C HIS A 31 -4.86 9.76 -9.19
N PRO A 32 -3.79 10.52 -8.85
CA PRO A 32 -2.46 10.28 -9.44
C PRO A 32 -1.93 8.86 -9.15
N ARG A 33 -2.12 8.38 -7.92
CA ARG A 33 -1.70 7.03 -7.50
C ARG A 33 -2.57 5.95 -8.12
N LEU A 34 -3.88 6.20 -8.23
CA LEU A 34 -4.83 5.27 -8.85
C LEU A 34 -4.59 5.12 -10.35
N LEU A 35 -4.36 6.23 -11.06
CA LEU A 35 -4.03 6.24 -12.48
C LEU A 35 -2.69 5.53 -12.72
N GLY A 36 -1.68 5.82 -11.89
CA GLY A 36 -0.41 5.09 -11.91
C GLY A 36 -0.63 3.58 -11.78
N TYR A 37 -1.43 3.14 -10.81
CA TYR A 37 -1.75 1.73 -10.65
C TYR A 37 -2.40 1.13 -11.91
N VAL A 38 -3.41 1.78 -12.47
CA VAL A 38 -4.11 1.30 -13.67
C VAL A 38 -3.16 1.23 -14.87
N ARG A 39 -2.26 2.20 -15.05
CA ARG A 39 -1.21 2.16 -16.09
C ARG A 39 -0.37 0.88 -16.03
N THR A 40 -0.06 0.37 -14.83
CA THR A 40 0.69 -0.90 -14.72
C THR A 40 -0.09 -2.14 -15.16
N LEU A 41 -1.42 -2.03 -15.29
CA LEU A 41 -2.29 -3.14 -15.67
C LEU A 41 -2.64 -3.14 -17.17
N VAL A 42 -2.95 -1.97 -17.73
CA VAL A 42 -3.50 -1.85 -19.10
C VAL A 42 -2.57 -1.09 -20.07
N GLY A 43 -1.46 -0.55 -19.59
CA GLY A 43 -0.59 0.35 -20.37
C GLY A 43 -1.14 1.78 -20.41
N ASP A 44 -0.38 2.71 -21.01
CA ASP A 44 -0.69 4.14 -20.97
C ASP A 44 -1.93 4.51 -21.81
N GLY A 45 -2.08 3.90 -22.99
CA GLY A 45 -3.12 4.27 -23.95
C GLY A 45 -4.56 4.07 -23.48
N ASP A 46 -4.80 3.18 -22.51
CA ASP A 46 -6.15 2.91 -21.99
C ASP A 46 -6.34 3.33 -20.52
N ALA A 47 -5.27 3.80 -19.88
CA ALA A 47 -5.29 3.97 -18.43
C ALA A 47 -6.26 5.07 -17.99
N GLU A 48 -6.35 6.16 -18.74
CA GLU A 48 -7.25 7.27 -18.41
C GLU A 48 -8.72 6.86 -18.53
N ASP A 49 -9.09 6.14 -19.60
CA ASP A 49 -10.45 5.64 -19.81
C ASP A 49 -10.87 4.68 -18.69
N VAL A 50 -10.04 3.67 -18.42
CA VAL A 50 -10.30 2.69 -17.35
C VAL A 50 -10.37 3.35 -15.98
N THR A 51 -9.49 4.34 -15.72
CA THR A 51 -9.51 5.09 -14.46
C THR A 51 -10.76 5.96 -14.35
N SER A 52 -11.23 6.55 -15.44
CA SER A 52 -12.47 7.32 -15.49
C SER A 52 -13.69 6.45 -15.17
N GLU A 53 -13.78 5.25 -15.76
CA GLU A 53 -14.83 4.28 -15.42
C GLU A 53 -14.78 3.84 -13.95
N ALA A 54 -13.57 3.71 -13.39
CA ALA A 54 -13.39 3.40 -11.98
C ALA A 54 -13.90 4.56 -11.10
N TRP A 55 -13.59 5.80 -11.42
CA TRP A 55 -14.10 6.98 -10.70
C TRP A 55 -15.62 7.13 -10.80
N LEU A 56 -16.22 6.81 -11.95
CA LEU A 56 -17.67 6.75 -12.09
C LEU A 56 -18.32 5.68 -11.20
N GLN A 57 -17.64 4.56 -10.95
CA GLN A 57 -18.12 3.56 -9.98
C GLN A 57 -17.91 4.04 -8.54
N ILE A 58 -16.72 4.59 -8.24
CA ILE A 58 -16.40 5.15 -6.92
C ILE A 58 -17.44 6.18 -6.52
N ALA A 59 -17.76 7.13 -7.40
CA ALA A 59 -18.76 8.16 -7.12
C ALA A 59 -20.16 7.58 -6.87
N ARG A 60 -20.55 6.53 -7.62
CA ARG A 60 -21.87 5.88 -7.47
C ARG A 60 -22.01 5.09 -6.19
N ASP A 61 -20.93 4.46 -5.71
CA ASP A 61 -20.96 3.58 -4.55
C ASP A 61 -20.43 4.28 -3.28
N LEU A 62 -20.05 5.56 -3.38
CA LEU A 62 -19.38 6.32 -2.32
C LEU A 62 -20.23 6.37 -1.05
N ASP A 63 -21.55 6.53 -1.20
CA ASP A 63 -22.52 6.57 -0.11
C ASP A 63 -22.50 5.33 0.79
N SER A 64 -22.20 4.17 0.21
CA SER A 64 -22.15 2.87 0.88
C SER A 64 -20.78 2.56 1.50
N PHE A 65 -19.75 3.34 1.17
CA PHE A 65 -18.40 3.11 1.68
C PHE A 65 -18.33 3.34 3.19
N THR A 66 -17.60 2.47 3.89
CA THR A 66 -17.29 2.64 5.31
C THR A 66 -15.83 2.35 5.58
N GLY A 67 -15.16 3.26 6.28
CA GLY A 67 -13.75 3.08 6.63
C GLY A 67 -12.97 4.39 6.71
N ASP A 68 -11.69 4.25 6.98
CA ASP A 68 -10.69 5.31 6.98
C ASP A 68 -10.06 5.48 5.59
N ALA A 69 -9.10 6.41 5.49
CA ALA A 69 -8.30 6.65 4.29
C ALA A 69 -7.70 5.37 3.69
N ASP A 70 -7.12 4.48 4.51
CA ASP A 70 -6.50 3.24 4.03
C ASP A 70 -7.53 2.30 3.41
N ARG A 71 -8.69 2.13 4.07
CA ARG A 71 -9.80 1.36 3.51
C ARG A 71 -10.33 1.98 2.22
N PHE A 72 -10.40 3.30 2.14
CA PHE A 72 -10.85 4.00 0.95
C PHE A 72 -9.91 3.76 -0.22
N ARG A 73 -8.60 3.94 -0.01
CA ARG A 73 -7.57 3.67 -1.02
C ARG A 73 -7.62 2.21 -1.49
N GLY A 74 -7.79 1.27 -0.56
CA GLY A 74 -7.87 -0.16 -0.89
C GLY A 74 -9.11 -0.53 -1.69
N TRP A 75 -10.26 0.04 -1.31
CA TRP A 75 -11.52 -0.12 -2.00
C TRP A 75 -11.50 0.49 -3.41
N ALA A 76 -11.00 1.73 -3.55
CA ALA A 76 -10.81 2.39 -4.84
C ALA A 76 -9.86 1.60 -5.76
N ALA A 77 -8.74 1.13 -5.23
CA ALA A 77 -7.80 0.28 -5.97
C ALA A 77 -8.45 -1.04 -6.42
N ARG A 78 -9.31 -1.65 -5.61
CA ARG A 78 -10.06 -2.85 -5.98
C ARG A 78 -11.04 -2.59 -7.12
N ILE A 79 -11.77 -1.48 -7.07
CA ILE A 79 -12.66 -1.08 -8.17
C ILE A 79 -11.86 -0.89 -9.46
N ALA A 80 -10.77 -0.13 -9.40
CA ALA A 80 -9.92 0.13 -10.56
C ALA A 80 -9.31 -1.15 -11.15
N ARG A 81 -8.83 -2.06 -10.30
CA ARG A 81 -8.33 -3.37 -10.72
C ARG A 81 -9.40 -4.19 -11.46
N ASN A 82 -10.62 -4.22 -10.94
CA ASN A 82 -11.70 -4.96 -11.57
C ASN A 82 -12.02 -4.38 -12.96
N ARG A 83 -12.07 -3.04 -13.09
CA ARG A 83 -12.27 -2.38 -14.39
C ARG A 83 -11.16 -2.68 -15.38
N ALA A 84 -9.91 -2.61 -14.95
CA ALA A 84 -8.76 -2.99 -15.77
C ALA A 84 -8.86 -4.44 -16.27
N LEU A 85 -9.20 -5.38 -15.39
CA LEU A 85 -9.34 -6.79 -15.78
C LEU A 85 -10.52 -7.02 -16.72
N ASP A 86 -11.63 -6.33 -16.53
CA ASP A 86 -12.78 -6.40 -17.43
C ASP A 86 -12.44 -5.84 -18.80
N HIS A 87 -11.74 -4.70 -18.86
CA HIS A 87 -11.22 -4.12 -20.10
C HIS A 87 -10.31 -5.08 -20.86
N ILE A 88 -9.32 -5.69 -20.19
CA ILE A 88 -8.41 -6.68 -20.79
C ILE A 88 -9.20 -7.89 -21.33
N ARG A 89 -10.19 -8.39 -20.58
CA ARG A 89 -11.05 -9.51 -21.01
C ARG A 89 -11.88 -9.15 -22.24
N MET A 90 -12.39 -7.93 -22.33
CA MET A 90 -13.18 -7.47 -23.48
C MET A 90 -12.30 -7.36 -24.73
N ARG A 91 -11.07 -6.84 -24.62
CA ARG A 91 -10.11 -6.78 -25.73
C ARG A 91 -9.74 -8.16 -26.26
N GLY A 92 -9.47 -9.12 -25.38
CA GLY A 92 -9.12 -10.49 -25.77
C GLY A 92 -10.25 -11.28 -26.46
N ARG A 93 -11.51 -10.83 -26.38
CA ARG A 93 -12.67 -11.44 -27.05
C ARG A 93 -12.95 -10.86 -28.44
N ARG A 94 -12.27 -9.78 -28.84
CA ARG A 94 -12.36 -9.19 -30.19
C ARG A 94 -11.43 -9.99 -31.12
N PRO A 95 -11.88 -10.54 -32.25
CA PRO A 95 -10.97 -11.08 -33.26
C PRO A 95 -10.02 -9.96 -33.69
N ALA A 96 -8.72 -10.15 -33.50
CA ALA A 96 -7.70 -9.19 -33.89
C ALA A 96 -7.69 -9.06 -35.42
N ILE A 97 -8.29 -7.99 -35.94
CA ILE A 97 -8.00 -7.54 -37.31
C ILE A 97 -6.77 -6.64 -37.19
N GLY A 98 -5.59 -7.23 -37.44
CA GLY A 98 -4.35 -6.57 -37.83
C GLY A 98 -3.67 -5.67 -36.80
N GLY A 99 -2.43 -5.99 -36.46
CA GLY A 99 -1.51 -5.07 -35.77
C GLY A 99 -0.43 -5.82 -35.03
N ASP A 100 0.80 -5.59 -35.44
CA ASP A 100 2.02 -6.33 -35.16
C ASP A 100 2.50 -6.25 -33.70
N ASP A 101 3.39 -7.17 -33.36
CA ASP A 101 4.18 -7.23 -32.13
C ASP A 101 5.03 -5.96 -31.94
N THR A 102 5.18 -5.55 -30.69
CA THR A 102 6.27 -4.69 -30.20
C THR A 102 6.28 -3.24 -30.70
N GLU A 103 5.68 -2.33 -29.93
CA GLU A 103 6.23 -0.98 -29.81
C GLU A 103 6.00 -0.42 -28.41
N LEU A 104 7.01 -0.61 -27.56
CA LEU A 104 7.11 -0.02 -26.23
C LEU A 104 7.96 1.25 -26.34
N THR A 105 7.44 2.35 -26.92
CA THR A 105 8.17 3.64 -26.86
C THR A 105 7.25 4.86 -26.87
N SER A 106 7.50 5.71 -25.87
CA SER A 106 7.18 7.14 -25.74
C SER A 106 5.70 7.59 -25.81
N TRP A 107 5.23 8.26 -24.75
CA TRP A 107 4.99 9.71 -24.78
C TRP A 107 4.90 10.27 -23.36
N ALA A 108 5.51 11.44 -23.17
CA ALA A 108 5.36 12.25 -21.97
C ALA A 108 4.34 13.33 -22.29
N ALA A 109 3.21 13.34 -21.58
CA ALA A 109 2.24 14.44 -21.64
C ALA A 109 2.69 15.56 -20.70
N GLU A 110 2.78 16.78 -21.24
CA GLU A 110 3.09 18.00 -20.51
C GLU A 110 1.89 18.41 -19.64
N CYS A 111 2.10 18.49 -18.33
CA CYS A 111 1.13 19.06 -17.38
C CYS A 111 1.72 20.33 -16.76
N ASP A 112 1.02 21.44 -16.99
CA ASP A 112 1.27 22.77 -16.46
C ASP A 112 0.89 22.85 -14.97
N THR A 113 1.92 22.91 -14.11
CA THR A 113 2.03 23.59 -12.80
C THR A 113 3.23 23.00 -12.06
N ALA A 114 4.32 23.77 -11.90
CA ALA A 114 5.66 23.29 -11.55
C ALA A 114 5.78 22.42 -10.27
N GLY A 115 4.89 22.62 -9.28
CA GLY A 115 4.90 21.84 -8.03
C GLY A 115 4.21 20.46 -8.14
N ALA A 116 3.01 20.42 -8.71
CA ALA A 116 2.25 19.18 -8.92
C ALA A 116 2.82 18.34 -10.08
N ALA A 117 3.45 19.00 -11.06
CA ALA A 117 4.18 18.36 -12.13
C ALA A 117 5.41 17.61 -11.60
N MET A 118 6.18 18.16 -10.66
CA MET A 118 7.38 17.50 -10.14
C MET A 118 7.05 16.21 -9.37
N GLU A 119 6.01 16.23 -8.53
CA GLU A 119 5.53 15.04 -7.82
C GLU A 119 4.85 14.03 -8.77
N SER A 120 4.11 14.51 -9.77
CA SER A 120 3.52 13.65 -10.82
C SER A 120 4.56 13.05 -11.76
N LEU A 121 5.65 13.76 -12.08
CA LEU A 121 6.78 13.28 -12.87
C LEU A 121 7.63 12.28 -12.08
N SER A 122 7.84 12.53 -10.78
CA SER A 122 8.44 11.59 -9.83
C SER A 122 7.61 10.30 -9.73
N THR A 123 6.29 10.43 -9.57
CA THR A 123 5.35 9.31 -9.55
C THR A 123 5.34 8.60 -10.90
N GLY A 124 5.27 9.32 -12.02
CA GLY A 124 5.24 8.76 -13.37
C GLY A 124 6.47 7.94 -13.70
N ARG A 125 7.68 8.45 -13.40
CA ARG A 125 8.93 7.70 -13.58
C ARG A 125 8.99 6.46 -12.69
N THR A 126 8.55 6.58 -11.44
CA THR A 126 8.47 5.45 -10.50
C THR A 126 7.51 4.38 -11.01
N MET A 127 6.34 4.78 -11.49
CA MET A 127 5.33 3.87 -12.03
C MET A 127 5.80 3.20 -13.33
N ALA A 128 6.53 3.91 -14.20
CA ALA A 128 7.11 3.34 -15.42
C ALA A 128 8.17 2.27 -15.11
N LEU A 129 8.97 2.45 -14.05
CA LEU A 129 9.90 1.41 -13.57
C LEU A 129 9.14 0.21 -13.00
N ILE A 130 8.09 0.45 -12.20
CA ILE A 130 7.26 -0.61 -11.63
C ILE A 130 6.56 -1.43 -12.72
N ALA A 131 6.14 -0.80 -13.82
CA ALA A 131 5.51 -1.47 -14.96
C ALA A 131 6.43 -2.49 -15.66
N GLN A 132 7.75 -2.44 -15.44
CA GLN A 132 8.72 -3.42 -15.97
C GLN A 132 8.80 -4.72 -15.14
N LEU A 133 8.17 -4.75 -13.96
CA LEU A 133 8.14 -5.93 -13.11
C LEU A 133 7.12 -6.95 -13.64
N PRO A 134 7.29 -8.25 -13.33
CA PRO A 134 6.20 -9.22 -13.47
C PRO A 134 4.95 -8.69 -12.77
N GLN A 135 3.79 -8.79 -13.43
CA GLN A 135 2.54 -8.16 -12.97
C GLN A 135 2.24 -8.43 -11.49
N ASP A 136 2.40 -9.67 -11.04
CA ASP A 136 2.22 -10.08 -9.65
C ASP A 136 3.06 -9.28 -8.63
N GLN A 137 4.27 -8.90 -9.03
CA GLN A 137 5.19 -8.09 -8.23
C GLN A 137 4.86 -6.59 -8.36
N ALA A 138 4.57 -6.13 -9.58
CA ALA A 138 4.15 -4.75 -9.85
C ALA A 138 2.94 -4.38 -8.99
N GLU A 139 1.87 -5.17 -9.06
CA GLU A 139 0.64 -4.94 -8.30
C GLU A 139 0.90 -4.93 -6.78
N ALA A 140 1.74 -5.86 -6.28
CA ALA A 140 2.08 -5.91 -4.86
C ALA A 140 2.91 -4.70 -4.40
N VAL A 141 3.85 -4.24 -5.23
CA VAL A 141 4.66 -3.04 -4.93
C VAL A 141 3.80 -1.78 -4.96
N VAL A 142 2.98 -1.58 -5.99
CA VAL A 142 2.12 -0.40 -6.09
C VAL A 142 1.19 -0.32 -4.88
N LEU A 143 0.46 -1.40 -4.56
CA LEU A 143 -0.50 -1.37 -3.46
C LEU A 143 0.17 -1.11 -2.10
N ARG A 144 1.36 -1.67 -1.87
CA ARG A 144 2.04 -1.57 -0.56
C ARG A 144 2.84 -0.28 -0.40
N VAL A 145 3.48 0.20 -1.45
CA VAL A 145 4.49 1.26 -1.39
C VAL A 145 3.95 2.57 -1.94
N VAL A 146 3.22 2.53 -3.05
CA VAL A 146 2.67 3.73 -3.69
C VAL A 146 1.32 4.09 -3.09
N VAL A 147 0.40 3.13 -2.99
CA VAL A 147 -0.93 3.35 -2.42
C VAL A 147 -0.88 3.37 -0.88
N GLY A 148 0.08 2.67 -0.28
CA GLY A 148 0.31 2.66 1.17
C GLY A 148 -0.51 1.63 1.95
N LEU A 149 -1.18 0.69 1.28
CA LEU A 149 -2.02 -0.30 1.94
C LEU A 149 -1.21 -1.24 2.82
N ASP A 150 -1.79 -1.68 3.93
CA ASP A 150 -1.24 -2.77 4.72
C ASP A 150 -1.21 -4.11 3.91
N ALA A 151 -0.48 -5.12 4.42
CA ALA A 151 -0.38 -6.40 3.72
C ALA A 151 -1.68 -7.19 3.65
N LYS A 152 -2.64 -6.91 4.54
CA LYS A 152 -3.94 -7.58 4.61
C LYS A 152 -4.88 -6.95 3.58
N SER A 153 -5.03 -5.64 3.58
CA SER A 153 -5.84 -4.86 2.63
C SER A 153 -5.36 -5.08 1.20
N ALA A 154 -4.04 -5.04 0.95
CA ALA A 154 -3.50 -5.37 -0.37
C ALA A 154 -3.82 -6.81 -0.80
N ALA A 155 -3.82 -7.77 0.13
CA ALA A 155 -4.16 -9.16 -0.16
C ALA A 155 -5.65 -9.35 -0.50
N GLU A 156 -6.53 -8.61 0.18
CA GLU A 156 -7.95 -8.56 -0.13
C GLU A 156 -8.20 -7.99 -1.53
N THR A 157 -7.50 -6.93 -1.92
CA THR A 157 -7.56 -6.34 -3.28
C THR A 157 -7.07 -7.30 -4.35
N LEU A 158 -5.99 -8.04 -4.09
CA LEU A 158 -5.40 -8.97 -5.06
C LEU A 158 -6.03 -10.36 -5.08
N GLY A 159 -6.89 -10.69 -4.10
CA GLY A 159 -7.40 -12.05 -3.92
C GLY A 159 -6.31 -13.06 -3.55
N LYS A 160 -5.30 -12.63 -2.78
CA LYS A 160 -4.13 -13.44 -2.40
C LYS A 160 -4.04 -13.61 -0.88
N ARG A 161 -3.09 -14.42 -0.40
CA ARG A 161 -2.73 -14.49 1.03
C ARG A 161 -1.79 -13.33 1.40
N PRO A 162 -1.89 -12.73 2.59
CA PRO A 162 -0.97 -11.65 3.02
C PRO A 162 0.52 -12.01 2.92
N GLY A 163 0.87 -13.26 3.21
CA GLY A 163 2.24 -13.75 3.03
C GLY A 163 2.72 -13.73 1.58
N ALA A 164 1.85 -14.06 0.62
CA ALA A 164 2.18 -14.00 -0.80
C ALA A 164 2.41 -12.55 -1.26
N VAL A 165 1.61 -11.61 -0.78
CA VAL A 165 1.77 -10.18 -1.07
C VAL A 165 3.11 -9.65 -0.53
N ARG A 166 3.50 -9.98 0.70
CA ARG A 166 4.81 -9.57 1.26
C ARG A 166 5.96 -10.10 0.40
N THR A 167 5.91 -11.37 0.04
CA THR A 167 6.96 -11.99 -0.80
C THR A 167 7.02 -11.35 -2.18
N ALA A 168 5.89 -11.11 -2.82
CA ALA A 168 5.83 -10.47 -4.15
C ALA A 168 6.35 -9.04 -4.10
N ALA A 169 5.94 -8.24 -3.09
CA ALA A 169 6.42 -6.88 -2.89
C ALA A 169 7.93 -6.84 -2.63
N HIS A 170 8.45 -7.74 -1.79
CA HIS A 170 9.88 -7.82 -1.53
C HIS A 170 10.69 -8.16 -2.79
N ARG A 171 10.23 -9.14 -3.59
CA ARG A 171 10.87 -9.49 -4.86
C ARG A 171 10.83 -8.35 -5.87
N GLY A 172 9.70 -7.65 -5.95
CA GLY A 172 9.55 -6.48 -6.83
C GLY A 172 10.50 -5.35 -6.44
N LEU A 173 10.57 -4.99 -5.15
CA LEU A 173 11.49 -3.97 -4.63
C LEU A 173 12.96 -4.33 -4.89
N LYS A 174 13.34 -5.61 -4.70
CA LYS A 174 14.70 -6.06 -5.02
C LYS A 174 15.02 -5.87 -6.50
N LYS A 175 14.09 -6.22 -7.39
CA LYS A 175 14.27 -6.07 -8.84
C LYS A 175 14.31 -4.61 -9.28
N LEU A 176 13.53 -3.73 -8.64
CA LEU A 176 13.62 -2.28 -8.86
C LEU A 176 14.99 -1.72 -8.44
N ALA A 177 15.53 -2.17 -7.30
CA ALA A 177 16.87 -1.78 -6.87
C ALA A 177 17.95 -2.23 -7.88
N GLU A 178 17.81 -3.43 -8.46
CA GLU A 178 18.69 -3.92 -9.54
C GLU A 178 18.57 -3.06 -10.82
N LEU A 179 17.38 -2.59 -11.17
CA LEU A 179 17.14 -1.72 -12.34
C LEU A 179 17.70 -0.30 -12.15
N LEU A 180 17.73 0.21 -10.92
CA LEU A 180 18.24 1.55 -10.61
C LEU A 180 19.77 1.61 -10.52
N GLY A 181 20.44 0.46 -10.36
CA GLY A 181 21.90 0.39 -10.20
C GLY A 181 22.42 1.05 -8.91
N PRO A 182 23.71 0.87 -8.58
CA PRO A 182 24.33 1.45 -7.38
C PRO A 182 24.40 2.99 -7.38
N GLU A 183 24.16 3.66 -8.51
CA GLU A 183 24.15 5.13 -8.62
C GLU A 183 22.76 5.77 -8.48
N GLY A 184 21.70 4.96 -8.29
CA GLY A 184 20.37 5.45 -7.93
C GLY A 184 20.18 5.71 -6.43
N GLY A 185 21.25 5.57 -5.64
CA GLY A 185 21.26 5.90 -4.22
C GLY A 185 21.14 7.40 -4.04
N PHE A 186 20.14 7.82 -3.27
CA PHE A 186 20.02 9.17 -2.74
C PHE A 186 21.37 9.60 -2.15
N GLU A 187 22.14 10.40 -2.89
CA GLU A 187 23.40 10.95 -2.43
C GLU A 187 23.04 11.96 -1.33
N PRO A 188 23.37 11.70 -0.05
CA PRO A 188 23.09 12.67 0.99
C PRO A 188 23.95 13.89 0.71
N ASP A 189 23.30 15.04 0.53
CA ASP A 189 23.92 16.34 0.34
C ASP A 189 25.07 16.52 1.36
N PRO A 190 26.34 16.65 0.91
CA PRO A 190 27.48 16.76 1.83
C PRO A 190 27.46 18.06 2.66
N ASP A 191 26.49 18.96 2.47
CA ASP A 191 26.40 20.25 3.14
C ASP A 191 25.47 20.31 4.38
N THR A 192 24.99 19.17 4.89
CA THR A 192 24.40 19.17 6.24
C THR A 192 25.52 19.06 7.28
N GLY A 193 26.08 20.22 7.63
CA GLY A 193 27.12 20.42 8.63
C GLY A 193 26.90 19.57 9.89
N SER A 194 27.76 18.58 10.06
CA SER A 194 27.93 17.87 11.32
C SER A 194 28.78 18.72 12.24
N ASP A 195 28.16 19.34 13.24
CA ASP A 195 28.85 19.79 14.45
C ASP A 195 29.39 18.55 15.20
N PRO A 196 30.71 18.38 15.39
CA PRO A 196 31.21 17.35 16.27
C PRO A 196 31.04 17.80 17.73
N ALA A 197 30.27 16.99 18.48
CA ALA A 197 30.13 17.08 19.93
C ALA A 197 31.48 17.12 20.68
N PRO A 198 31.54 17.77 21.87
CA PRO A 198 32.80 18.03 22.55
C PRO A 198 33.40 16.78 23.21
N THR A 199 34.73 16.71 23.15
CA THR A 199 35.61 15.73 23.77
C THR A 199 35.46 15.71 25.30
N VAL A 200 35.04 14.58 25.87
CA VAL A 200 35.15 14.31 27.32
C VAL A 200 36.44 13.55 27.58
N GLY A 201 37.26 14.14 28.46
CA GLY A 201 38.63 13.73 28.78
C GLY A 201 38.75 12.43 29.59
N HIS A 202 39.98 11.91 29.53
CA HIS A 202 40.48 10.73 30.20
C HIS A 202 40.43 10.79 31.74
N ASN A 203 40.13 9.67 32.38
CA ASN A 203 41.04 9.04 33.34
C ASN A 203 40.62 7.59 33.70
N ALA A 204 41.51 6.65 33.41
CA ALA A 204 41.52 5.31 33.99
C ALA A 204 42.89 5.08 34.63
N ARG A 205 42.87 4.62 35.89
CA ARG A 205 43.90 4.01 36.77
C ARG A 205 43.54 4.45 38.19
N GLY A 206 42.99 3.63 39.07
CA GLY A 206 43.46 2.31 39.46
C GLY A 206 44.24 2.47 40.77
N GLN A 207 43.63 2.08 41.90
CA GLN A 207 44.33 1.64 43.11
C GLN A 207 43.33 1.04 44.11
N ALA A 208 43.70 -0.16 44.57
CA ALA A 208 42.98 -1.06 45.46
C ALA A 208 43.43 -0.90 46.91
N TRP A 209 42.51 -0.89 47.87
CA TRP A 209 42.60 -1.30 49.29
C TRP A 209 41.13 -1.39 49.77
N GLY A 210 40.60 -2.34 50.53
CA GLY A 210 41.10 -3.47 51.31
C GLY A 210 40.07 -3.72 52.43
N GLY A 211 39.70 -4.99 52.68
CA GLY A 211 38.95 -5.44 53.87
C GLY A 211 37.45 -5.08 53.90
N GLY A 212 36.52 -5.89 54.38
CA GLY A 212 36.58 -7.13 55.14
C GLY A 212 35.25 -7.30 55.87
N GLY A 213 34.74 -8.53 55.96
CA GLY A 213 33.58 -8.92 56.78
C GLY A 213 32.22 -8.53 56.18
N GLY A 214 31.20 -9.38 56.12
CA GLY A 214 30.99 -10.70 56.70
C GLY A 214 29.50 -10.80 57.06
N ARG A 215 28.92 -11.98 56.77
CA ARG A 215 27.65 -12.52 57.32
C ARG A 215 26.39 -11.78 56.89
N ASP A 216 25.46 -12.39 56.17
CA ASP A 216 24.60 -13.56 56.44
C ASP A 216 23.17 -13.01 56.47
N LEU A 217 22.23 -13.91 56.17
CA LEU A 217 20.82 -13.92 56.55
C LEU A 217 19.79 -13.64 55.44
N ASP A 218 19.03 -14.72 55.21
CA ASP A 218 17.59 -14.81 54.94
C ASP A 218 17.14 -14.71 53.47
N ALA A 219 16.80 -15.85 52.83
CA ALA A 219 15.52 -16.58 52.89
C ALA A 219 14.40 -15.84 52.11
N VAL A 220 13.95 -16.29 50.92
CA VAL A 220 12.99 -17.40 50.62
C VAL A 220 11.56 -17.07 51.13
N PRO A 221 10.42 -17.40 50.45
CA PRO A 221 10.02 -17.32 49.03
C PRO A 221 8.48 -16.99 48.85
N ALA A 222 7.98 -17.16 47.62
CA ALA A 222 6.65 -17.70 47.22
C ALA A 222 5.31 -16.99 47.59
N GLN A 223 4.42 -16.88 46.58
CA GLN A 223 3.10 -17.55 46.49
C GLN A 223 2.41 -17.12 45.17
N ARG A 224 2.07 -18.01 44.23
CA ARG A 224 0.95 -18.98 44.12
C ARG A 224 -0.46 -18.36 44.09
N GLY A 225 -1.15 -18.64 42.98
CA GLY A 225 -2.62 -18.78 42.86
C GLY A 225 -3.00 -18.92 41.37
N ARG A 226 -3.12 -20.14 40.81
CA ARG A 226 -4.35 -20.97 40.69
C ARG A 226 -5.48 -20.30 39.91
N SER A 227 -6.31 -20.94 39.08
CA SER A 227 -6.39 -22.23 38.37
C SER A 227 -7.85 -22.37 37.92
N GLY A 228 -8.09 -22.90 36.70
CA GLY A 228 -9.37 -23.51 36.29
C GLY A 228 -10.38 -22.55 35.63
N GLY A 229 -11.12 -22.93 34.59
CA GLY A 229 -11.27 -24.25 33.98
C GLY A 229 -12.16 -24.20 32.72
N PHE A 230 -12.00 -25.25 31.94
CA PHE A 230 -12.89 -25.84 30.93
C PHE A 230 -14.38 -25.45 31.00
N VAL A 231 -14.99 -25.16 29.83
CA VAL A 231 -16.21 -25.84 29.36
C VAL A 231 -16.17 -25.92 27.83
N GLU A 232 -16.26 -27.14 27.33
CA GLU A 232 -16.52 -27.54 25.96
C GLU A 232 -18.05 -27.69 25.81
N GLN A 233 -18.66 -27.20 24.72
CA GLN A 233 -19.95 -27.75 24.30
C GLN A 233 -20.19 -27.60 22.79
N THR A 234 -20.50 -28.76 22.24
CA THR A 234 -20.87 -29.14 20.88
C THR A 234 -22.22 -28.61 20.43
N GLY A 235 -22.39 -28.37 19.13
CA GLY A 235 -23.70 -28.15 18.51
C GLY A 235 -23.63 -28.08 17.00
N VAL A 236 -23.56 -29.24 16.34
CA VAL A 236 -23.85 -29.43 14.91
C VAL A 236 -25.35 -29.69 14.77
N THR A 237 -26.04 -28.96 13.88
CA THR A 237 -27.08 -29.55 13.01
C THR A 237 -27.26 -28.75 11.73
N ASP A 238 -27.06 -29.50 10.64
CA ASP A 238 -27.51 -29.37 9.26
C ASP A 238 -28.93 -28.80 9.08
N SER A 239 -29.15 -28.01 8.04
CA SER A 239 -30.47 -27.74 7.46
C SER A 239 -30.35 -27.35 5.99
N ARG A 240 -30.71 -28.32 5.15
CA ARG A 240 -30.79 -28.30 3.69
C ARG A 240 -31.73 -27.21 3.15
N TRP A 241 -31.31 -26.62 2.04
CA TRP A 241 -32.13 -25.78 1.15
C TRP A 241 -33.14 -26.65 0.39
N ARG A 242 -34.42 -26.28 0.45
CA ARG A 242 -35.51 -26.90 -0.33
C ARG A 242 -35.93 -25.94 -1.43
N THR A 243 -35.72 -26.37 -2.67
CA THR A 243 -36.21 -25.74 -3.90
C THR A 243 -37.73 -25.87 -3.97
N GLN A 244 -38.43 -24.79 -4.33
CA GLN A 244 -39.78 -24.91 -4.89
C GLN A 244 -39.95 -23.89 -6.02
N LYS A 245 -39.88 -24.42 -7.24
CA LYS A 245 -40.34 -23.83 -8.49
C LYS A 245 -41.69 -24.48 -8.79
N ASP A 246 -42.57 -23.74 -9.45
CA ASP A 246 -43.91 -24.09 -9.93
C ASP A 246 -45.07 -23.45 -9.14
N MET A 247 -45.35 -22.19 -9.50
CA MET A 247 -46.68 -21.69 -9.86
C MET A 247 -46.53 -20.48 -10.78
#